data_AF-A0A2N3HT09-F1
#
_entry.id   AF-A0A2N3HT09-F1
#
_cell.length_a   1.000
_cell.length_b   1.000
_cell.length_c   1.000
_cell.angle_alpha   90.00
_cell.angle_beta   90.00
_cell.angle_gamma   90.00
#
_symmetry.space_group_name_H-M   'P 1'
#
loop_
_entity.id
_entity.type
_entity.pdbx_description
1 polymer ?
#
loop_
_entity_poly.entity_id
_entity_poly.type
_entity_poly.pdbx_seq_one_letter_code
_entity_poly.pdbx_strand_id
1 'polypeptide(L)'
;MWKSNVKFVVIHEIKQERLDALKAKVPDLEIWEGVEIRKSSYRTKFVNGALMSSPIIMGEYLIYKLGKWVYERMAYGDKKEEEIPLSPFPIDDPVVTHFHPVAFVEQMRRITEREAPWMEFLFQEYAKYKGINEDQSPLKERIKNHYHMSTTYAPAHKGTSNEWNHATAWCVSFVNWCFNQVDEYKNINSKGNGAAFDWTPLGSTKTNIKKGVDGWADGEECEAFVGAVITLSYSHTAFITGKNSKLNKYVYIGGNQGSGKSGTQQIKYGTVSIGKEFSIMKPKKYKIQSFDLPEIEQDADGNYKSTR
;
A
#
# COMPACT_ATOMS: atom_id res chain seq x y z
N MET A 1 24.66 -29.64 -20.59
CA MET A 1 23.67 -29.20 -19.58
C MET A 1 24.18 -27.92 -18.87
N TRP A 2 24.35 -26.80 -19.59
CA TRP A 2 24.86 -25.53 -19.05
C TRP A 2 24.28 -24.37 -19.89
N LYS A 3 23.08 -23.86 -19.57
CA LYS A 3 22.51 -22.63 -20.21
C LYS A 3 21.60 -21.78 -19.30
N SER A 4 21.39 -22.13 -18.03
CA SER A 4 20.45 -21.43 -17.13
C SER A 4 21.07 -20.30 -16.30
N ASN A 5 22.39 -20.25 -16.10
CA ASN A 5 23.03 -19.24 -15.22
C ASN A 5 23.32 -17.90 -15.90
N VAL A 6 23.23 -17.80 -17.24
CA VAL A 6 23.61 -16.57 -17.97
C VAL A 6 22.46 -15.54 -17.99
N LYS A 7 21.19 -15.96 -17.95
CA LYS A 7 20.05 -15.02 -18.01
C LYS A 7 19.74 -14.30 -16.69
N PHE A 8 20.02 -14.92 -15.54
CA PHE A 8 19.73 -14.34 -14.22
C PHE A 8 20.70 -13.22 -13.83
N VAL A 9 21.97 -13.38 -14.18
CA VAL A 9 23.02 -12.37 -13.95
C VAL A 9 22.71 -11.10 -14.76
N VAL A 10 22.31 -11.27 -16.02
CA VAL A 10 21.99 -10.16 -16.94
C VAL A 10 20.79 -9.32 -16.45
N ILE A 11 19.75 -9.90 -15.86
CA ILE A 11 18.58 -9.12 -15.39
C ILE A 11 18.90 -8.33 -14.13
N HIS A 12 19.67 -8.91 -13.20
CA HIS A 12 20.10 -8.19 -12.00
C HIS A 12 21.10 -7.08 -12.31
N GLU A 13 22.04 -7.32 -13.22
CA GLU A 13 22.98 -6.32 -13.71
C GLU A 13 22.24 -5.17 -14.41
N ILE A 14 21.26 -5.46 -15.28
CA ILE A 14 20.46 -4.42 -15.94
C ILE A 14 19.62 -3.61 -14.93
N LYS A 15 19.05 -4.27 -13.90
CA LYS A 15 18.29 -3.56 -12.85
C LYS A 15 19.20 -2.67 -12.01
N GLN A 16 20.40 -3.15 -11.68
CA GLN A 16 21.38 -2.40 -10.90
C GLN A 16 21.96 -1.24 -11.71
N GLU A 17 22.31 -1.46 -12.98
CA GLU A 17 22.76 -0.43 -13.92
C GLU A 17 21.71 0.69 -14.08
N ARG A 18 20.42 0.32 -14.19
CA ARG A 18 19.33 1.30 -14.26
C ARG A 18 19.11 2.04 -12.93
N LEU A 19 19.27 1.37 -11.80
CA LEU A 19 19.17 1.99 -10.47
C LEU A 19 20.34 2.95 -10.22
N ASP A 20 21.55 2.58 -10.63
CA ASP A 20 22.74 3.39 -10.47
C ASP A 20 22.75 4.56 -11.46
N ALA A 21 22.27 4.37 -12.69
CA ALA A 21 22.03 5.46 -13.63
C ALA A 21 20.94 6.43 -13.12
N LEU A 22 19.91 5.94 -12.42
CA LEU A 22 18.92 6.78 -11.77
C LEU A 22 19.52 7.54 -10.59
N LYS A 23 20.27 6.85 -9.72
CA LYS A 23 20.97 7.47 -8.58
C LYS A 23 22.05 8.46 -9.00
N ALA A 24 22.67 8.28 -10.16
CA ALA A 24 23.62 9.25 -10.71
C ALA A 24 22.92 10.51 -11.25
N LYS A 25 21.66 10.38 -11.71
CA LYS A 25 20.82 11.49 -12.17
C LYS A 25 20.05 12.20 -11.05
N VAL A 26 20.01 11.63 -9.84
CA VAL A 26 19.35 12.22 -8.66
C VAL A 26 20.15 13.38 -8.04
N PRO A 27 21.49 13.36 -7.97
CA PRO A 27 22.30 14.53 -7.63
C PRO A 27 22.11 15.69 -8.61
N ASP A 28 21.93 15.42 -9.91
CA ASP A 28 21.55 16.44 -10.89
C ASP A 28 20.12 17.01 -10.65
N LEU A 29 19.31 16.35 -9.80
CA LEU A 29 18.00 16.80 -9.33
C LEU A 29 18.08 17.56 -7.98
N GLU A 30 19.26 17.72 -7.38
CA GLU A 30 19.49 18.58 -6.21
C GLU A 30 19.49 20.07 -6.61
N ILE A 31 18.37 20.53 -7.19
CA ILE A 31 18.06 21.95 -7.41
C ILE A 31 17.83 22.68 -6.06
N TRP A 32 18.00 21.97 -4.93
CA TRP A 32 17.70 22.47 -3.59
C TRP A 32 18.90 22.48 -2.63
N GLU A 33 20.07 21.95 -3.01
CA GLU A 33 21.30 22.14 -2.23
C GLU A 33 21.90 23.53 -2.48
N GLY A 34 21.29 24.53 -1.84
CA GLY A 34 21.73 25.92 -1.93
C GLY A 34 20.66 26.97 -1.61
N VAL A 35 19.41 26.56 -1.42
CA VAL A 35 18.35 27.49 -0.99
C VAL A 35 18.47 27.71 0.52
N GLU A 36 19.21 28.74 0.92
CA GLU A 36 19.13 29.27 2.29
C GLU A 36 17.69 29.69 2.56
N ILE A 37 17.02 28.96 3.44
CA ILE A 37 15.71 29.35 3.96
C ILE A 37 15.89 30.64 4.77
N ARG A 38 15.64 31.79 4.14
CA ARG A 38 15.58 33.07 4.85
C ARG A 38 14.49 32.97 5.91
N LYS A 39 14.91 32.99 7.17
CA LYS A 39 14.03 33.16 8.33
C LYS A 39 13.45 34.58 8.32
N SER A 40 12.32 34.79 7.67
CA SER A 40 11.28 35.69 8.19
C SER A 40 10.03 35.66 7.31
N SER A 41 8.91 35.51 8.03
CA SER A 41 7.52 35.83 7.71
C SER A 41 7.17 35.98 6.24
N TYR A 42 6.30 35.12 5.71
CA TYR A 42 4.94 35.51 5.32
C TYR A 42 4.10 34.22 5.24
N ARG A 43 2.92 34.25 5.89
CA ARG A 43 1.87 33.23 5.74
C ARG A 43 1.65 32.95 4.26
N THR A 44 2.09 31.81 3.77
CA THR A 44 1.71 31.32 2.45
C THR A 44 0.27 30.83 2.50
N LYS A 45 -0.65 31.73 2.12
CA LYS A 45 -1.88 31.32 1.44
C LYS A 45 -1.46 30.66 0.12
N PHE A 46 -1.16 29.37 0.15
CA PHE A 46 -1.17 28.55 -1.06
C PHE A 46 -2.63 28.42 -1.51
N VAL A 47 -3.05 29.40 -2.31
CA VAL A 47 -4.34 29.42 -2.99
C VAL A 47 -4.31 28.37 -4.10
N ASN A 48 -5.13 27.33 -3.98
CA ASN A 48 -6.16 26.82 -4.91
C ASN A 48 -6.10 27.09 -6.44
N GLY A 49 -4.98 27.49 -7.04
CA GLY A 49 -4.94 27.91 -8.46
C GLY A 49 -4.03 27.08 -9.37
N ALA A 50 -3.17 26.21 -8.84
CA ALA A 50 -2.07 25.62 -9.63
C ALA A 50 -2.46 24.41 -10.51
N LEU A 51 -3.75 24.05 -10.60
CA LEU A 51 -4.21 22.85 -11.34
C LEU A 51 -5.27 23.11 -12.41
N MET A 52 -5.43 24.35 -12.90
CA MET A 52 -6.34 24.62 -14.02
C MET A 52 -5.54 25.11 -15.24
N SER A 53 -5.65 24.34 -16.31
CA SER A 53 -5.08 24.55 -17.64
C SER A 53 -5.44 25.91 -18.27
N SER A 54 -4.43 26.74 -18.57
CA SER A 54 -4.33 27.87 -19.52
C SER A 54 -5.44 28.96 -19.57
N PRO A 55 -5.14 30.21 -20.01
CA PRO A 55 -3.85 30.91 -20.05
C PRO A 55 -3.68 31.80 -18.82
N ILE A 56 -2.42 31.99 -18.42
CA ILE A 56 -2.00 32.90 -17.36
C ILE A 56 -2.37 34.32 -17.81
N ILE A 57 -3.46 34.87 -17.25
CA ILE A 57 -3.58 36.32 -17.13
C ILE A 57 -2.52 36.68 -16.10
N MET A 58 -1.32 37.04 -16.57
CA MET A 58 -0.23 37.46 -15.70
C MET A 58 -0.75 38.64 -14.88
N GLY A 59 -0.65 38.53 -13.55
CA GLY A 59 -0.90 39.66 -12.67
C GLY A 59 -0.10 40.88 -13.13
N GLU A 60 -0.68 42.06 -12.93
CA GLU A 60 -0.33 43.39 -13.46
C GLU A 60 1.10 43.92 -13.14
N TYR A 61 2.07 43.05 -12.86
CA TYR A 61 3.38 43.41 -12.30
C TYR A 61 4.58 43.05 -13.20
N LEU A 62 4.41 42.18 -14.20
CA LEU A 62 5.46 41.84 -15.17
C LEU A 62 5.14 42.48 -16.53
N ILE A 63 6.01 43.38 -16.99
CA ILE A 63 5.81 44.10 -18.25
C ILE A 63 7.05 43.91 -19.13
N TYR A 64 6.82 43.56 -20.40
CA TYR A 64 7.89 43.42 -21.38
C TYR A 64 8.09 44.76 -22.11
N LYS A 65 9.24 45.42 -21.90
CA LYS A 65 9.58 46.72 -22.51
C LYS A 65 10.97 46.62 -23.17
N LEU A 66 11.11 47.16 -24.38
CA LEU A 66 12.40 47.29 -25.10
C LEU A 66 13.26 46.00 -25.13
N GLY A 67 12.63 44.84 -25.35
CA GLY A 67 13.32 43.55 -25.45
C GLY A 67 13.67 42.88 -24.11
N LYS A 68 13.21 43.43 -22.98
CA LYS A 68 13.55 42.94 -21.63
C LYS A 68 12.29 42.80 -20.75
N TRP A 69 12.32 41.84 -19.83
CA TRP A 69 11.28 41.66 -18.81
C TRP A 69 11.58 42.57 -17.61
N VAL A 70 10.64 43.45 -17.27
CA VAL A 70 10.77 44.44 -16.20
C VAL A 70 9.68 44.20 -15.15
N TYR A 71 10.04 44.29 -13.88
CA TYR A 71 9.10 44.25 -12.77
C TYR A 71 8.73 45.67 -12.34
N GLU A 72 7.46 46.05 -12.51
CA GLU A 72 6.97 47.37 -12.10
C GLU A 72 6.30 47.24 -10.73
N ARG A 73 7.08 47.49 -9.67
CA ARG A 73 6.57 47.54 -8.30
C ARG A 73 5.77 48.86 -8.18
N MET A 74 4.45 48.81 -8.05
CA MET A 74 3.68 49.99 -7.61
C MET A 74 4.09 50.30 -6.16
N ALA A 75 5.14 51.07 -5.99
CA ALA A 75 5.58 51.55 -4.69
C ALA A 75 5.15 53.01 -4.55
N TYR A 76 4.42 53.29 -3.47
CA TYR A 76 4.54 54.57 -2.78
C TYR A 76 6.04 54.76 -2.48
N GLY A 77 6.71 55.65 -3.23
CA GLY A 77 8.12 56.00 -3.04
C GLY A 77 9.03 55.71 -4.24
N ASP A 78 9.93 56.66 -4.52
CA ASP A 78 10.73 56.88 -5.73
C ASP A 78 11.75 55.78 -6.11
N LYS A 79 11.30 54.53 -6.33
CA LYS A 79 12.11 53.51 -7.01
C LYS A 79 11.30 52.90 -8.15
N LYS A 80 11.53 53.42 -9.36
CA LYS A 80 10.95 52.92 -10.60
C LYS A 80 11.90 51.90 -11.23
N GLU A 81 11.42 50.67 -11.32
CA GLU A 81 11.95 49.58 -12.15
C GLU A 81 13.27 48.94 -11.66
N GLU A 82 13.21 47.64 -11.32
CA GLU A 82 14.39 46.79 -11.10
C GLU A 82 14.41 45.71 -12.20
N GLU A 83 15.56 45.55 -12.87
CA GLU A 83 15.77 44.53 -13.90
C GLU A 83 16.03 43.17 -13.24
N ILE A 84 15.30 42.14 -13.68
CA ILE A 84 15.54 40.76 -13.21
C ILE A 84 16.69 40.19 -14.05
N PRO A 85 17.81 39.75 -13.46
CA PRO A 85 18.82 39.00 -14.20
C PRO A 85 18.21 37.64 -14.57
N LEU A 86 17.70 37.53 -15.80
CA LEU A 86 17.33 36.25 -16.38
C LEU A 86 18.63 35.50 -16.67
N SER A 87 18.93 34.46 -15.88
CA SER A 87 19.94 33.48 -16.30
C SER A 87 19.46 32.90 -17.63
N PRO A 88 20.24 32.99 -18.72
CA PRO A 88 19.89 32.29 -19.94
C PRO A 88 19.77 30.79 -19.62
N PHE A 89 18.74 30.16 -20.19
CA PHE A 89 18.69 28.71 -20.20
C PHE A 89 19.97 28.18 -20.86
N PRO A 90 20.62 27.14 -20.33
CA PRO A 90 21.78 26.55 -20.99
C PRO A 90 21.34 25.96 -22.34
N ILE A 91 21.71 26.64 -23.43
CA ILE A 91 21.38 26.26 -24.81
C ILE A 91 22.35 25.18 -25.34
N ASP A 92 23.50 25.02 -24.68
CA ASP A 92 24.60 24.18 -25.16
C ASP A 92 24.56 22.73 -24.63
N ASP A 93 23.51 22.33 -23.91
CA ASP A 93 23.28 20.93 -23.55
C ASP A 93 22.25 20.30 -24.50
N PRO A 94 22.65 19.38 -25.40
CA PRO A 94 21.76 18.81 -26.41
C PRO A 94 20.65 17.92 -25.83
N VAL A 95 20.59 17.73 -24.50
CA VAL A 95 19.57 16.90 -23.83
C VAL A 95 18.77 17.73 -22.82
N VAL A 96 17.96 18.66 -23.31
CA VAL A 96 16.93 19.30 -22.48
C VAL A 96 15.81 18.29 -22.19
N THR A 97 15.87 17.67 -21.02
CA THR A 97 14.88 16.67 -20.58
C THR A 97 13.60 17.38 -20.14
N HIS A 98 12.60 17.40 -21.01
CA HIS A 98 11.29 17.96 -20.68
C HIS A 98 10.48 16.95 -19.86
N PHE A 99 10.30 17.20 -18.57
CA PHE A 99 9.41 16.40 -17.75
C PHE A 99 7.98 16.91 -17.85
N HIS A 100 7.09 16.11 -18.43
CA HIS A 100 5.66 16.38 -18.36
C HIS A 100 5.17 15.95 -16.96
N PRO A 101 4.72 16.86 -16.07
CA PRO A 101 4.45 16.53 -14.66
C PRO A 101 3.43 15.40 -14.50
N VAL A 102 2.42 15.38 -15.37
CA VAL A 102 1.40 14.32 -15.42
C VAL A 102 2.00 12.98 -15.86
N ALA A 103 2.90 12.97 -16.85
CA ALA A 103 3.53 11.73 -17.30
C ALA A 103 4.51 11.20 -16.26
N PHE A 104 5.25 12.07 -15.55
CA PHE A 104 6.13 11.66 -14.46
C PHE A 104 5.35 11.04 -13.30
N VAL A 105 4.25 11.66 -12.85
CA VAL A 105 3.39 11.11 -11.79
C VAL A 105 2.74 9.80 -12.23
N GLU A 106 2.19 9.73 -13.45
CA GLU A 106 1.60 8.50 -13.98
C GLU A 106 2.64 7.40 -14.19
N GLN A 107 3.86 7.75 -14.58
CA GLN A 107 4.95 6.81 -14.78
C GLN A 107 5.53 6.33 -13.45
N MET A 108 5.63 7.19 -12.42
CA MET A 108 5.94 6.77 -11.05
C MET A 108 4.85 5.85 -10.47
N ARG A 109 3.57 6.13 -10.77
CA ARG A 109 2.40 5.31 -10.40
C ARG A 109 2.28 4.01 -11.21
N ARG A 110 3.09 3.85 -12.28
CA ARG A 110 3.22 2.63 -13.11
C ARG A 110 4.52 1.88 -12.83
N ILE A 111 5.57 2.56 -12.38
CA ILE A 111 6.85 1.99 -11.91
C ILE A 111 6.65 1.32 -10.55
N THR A 112 5.71 1.79 -9.72
CA THR A 112 5.07 0.96 -8.71
C THR A 112 4.07 0.01 -9.38
N GLU A 113 4.58 -1.10 -9.93
CA GLU A 113 3.78 -2.24 -10.39
C GLU A 113 2.82 -2.62 -9.25
N ARG A 114 1.55 -2.22 -9.37
CA ARG A 114 0.66 -2.09 -8.21
C ARG A 114 0.26 -3.47 -7.71
N GLU A 115 0.92 -3.88 -6.62
CA GLU A 115 0.35 -4.84 -5.69
C GLU A 115 -1.10 -4.46 -5.37
N ALA A 116 -1.90 -5.44 -4.95
CA ALA A 116 -3.29 -5.17 -4.64
C ALA A 116 -3.40 -4.01 -3.62
N PRO A 117 -4.27 -3.01 -3.82
CA PRO A 117 -4.19 -1.73 -3.11
C PRO A 117 -4.38 -1.85 -1.58
N TRP A 118 -4.98 -2.93 -1.11
CA TRP A 118 -5.10 -3.23 0.32
C TRP A 118 -3.79 -3.70 0.97
N MET A 119 -2.79 -4.10 0.18
CA MET A 119 -1.49 -4.56 0.67
C MET A 119 -0.67 -3.45 1.31
N GLU A 120 -0.85 -2.19 0.87
CA GLU A 120 -0.22 -1.04 1.50
C GLU A 120 -0.56 -0.99 3.00
N PHE A 121 -1.84 -1.14 3.34
CA PHE A 121 -2.32 -1.11 4.73
C PHE A 121 -1.87 -2.32 5.53
N LEU A 122 -1.80 -3.50 4.90
CA LEU A 122 -1.22 -4.69 5.52
C LEU A 122 0.23 -4.45 5.94
N PHE A 123 1.06 -3.93 5.04
CA PHE A 123 2.47 -3.69 5.33
C PHE A 123 2.68 -2.55 6.33
N GLN A 124 1.85 -1.50 6.28
CA GLN A 124 1.86 -0.43 7.28
C GLN A 124 1.55 -0.96 8.69
N GLU A 125 0.48 -1.74 8.87
CA GLU A 125 0.12 -2.30 10.17
C GLU A 125 1.16 -3.34 10.63
N TYR A 126 1.66 -4.19 9.72
CA TYR A 126 2.74 -5.11 10.06
C TYR A 126 4.00 -4.37 10.52
N ALA A 127 4.46 -3.36 9.78
CA ALA A 127 5.66 -2.60 10.14
C ALA A 127 5.52 -1.91 11.50
N LYS A 128 4.31 -1.41 11.81
CA LYS A 128 4.01 -0.69 13.05
C LYS A 128 3.83 -1.61 14.27
N TYR A 129 3.20 -2.77 14.11
CA TYR A 129 2.79 -3.63 15.22
C TYR A 129 3.55 -4.96 15.30
N LYS A 130 4.50 -5.24 14.38
CA LYS A 130 5.33 -6.45 14.44
C LYS A 130 5.99 -6.60 15.81
N GLY A 131 5.94 -7.82 16.35
CA GLY A 131 6.52 -8.15 17.65
C GLY A 131 5.70 -7.73 18.87
N ILE A 132 4.56 -7.06 18.70
CA ILE A 132 3.64 -6.69 19.79
C ILE A 132 2.56 -7.76 19.92
N ASN A 133 2.32 -8.25 21.14
CA ASN A 133 1.26 -9.21 21.40
C ASN A 133 -0.12 -8.56 21.42
N GLU A 134 -1.17 -9.33 21.11
CA GLU A 134 -2.55 -8.84 21.04
C GLU A 134 -3.07 -8.26 22.36
N ASP A 135 -2.51 -8.65 23.51
CA ASP A 135 -2.86 -8.11 24.82
C ASP A 135 -2.08 -6.85 25.22
N GLN A 136 -1.12 -6.43 24.40
CA GLN A 136 -0.27 -5.27 24.63
C GLN A 136 -0.70 -4.08 23.79
N SER A 137 -0.64 -2.89 24.39
CA SER A 137 -0.83 -1.63 23.68
C SER A 137 0.40 -1.34 22.78
N PRO A 138 0.20 -0.76 21.59
CA PRO A 138 -1.05 -0.21 21.08
C PRO A 138 -1.89 -1.19 20.24
N LEU A 139 -1.46 -2.46 20.11
CA LEU A 139 -2.15 -3.44 19.26
C LEU A 139 -3.50 -3.86 19.86
N LYS A 140 -3.58 -4.02 21.18
CA LYS A 140 -4.81 -4.32 21.92
C LYS A 140 -5.97 -3.39 21.54
N GLU A 141 -5.74 -2.09 21.63
CA GLU A 141 -6.73 -1.07 21.32
C GLU A 141 -7.01 -1.02 19.82
N ARG A 142 -5.96 -1.25 19.01
CA ARG A 142 -6.10 -1.31 17.55
C ARG A 142 -7.07 -2.41 17.10
N ILE A 143 -6.94 -3.61 17.67
CA ILE A 143 -7.82 -4.75 17.37
C ILE A 143 -9.27 -4.42 17.73
N LYS A 144 -9.49 -3.94 18.96
CA LYS A 144 -10.82 -3.62 19.48
C LYS A 144 -11.47 -2.49 18.67
N ASN A 145 -10.79 -1.36 18.55
CA ASN A 145 -11.40 -0.10 18.11
C ASN A 145 -11.42 0.06 16.58
N HIS A 146 -10.65 -0.74 15.84
CA HIS A 146 -10.56 -0.60 14.38
C HIS A 146 -10.83 -1.92 13.65
N TYR A 147 -10.14 -3.01 13.99
CA TYR A 147 -10.28 -4.24 13.22
C TYR A 147 -11.67 -4.84 13.39
N HIS A 148 -12.10 -5.09 14.63
CA HIS A 148 -13.44 -5.65 14.90
C HIS A 148 -14.55 -4.71 14.42
N MET A 149 -14.36 -3.40 14.60
CA MET A 149 -15.28 -2.36 14.14
C MET A 149 -15.44 -2.29 12.61
N SER A 150 -14.53 -2.90 11.84
CA SER A 150 -14.65 -2.95 10.38
C SER A 150 -15.67 -3.99 9.91
N THR A 151 -15.97 -5.00 10.72
CA THR A 151 -16.85 -6.12 10.35
C THR A 151 -18.32 -5.69 10.43
N THR A 152 -19.25 -6.44 9.88
CA THR A 152 -20.71 -6.25 10.06
C THR A 152 -21.31 -7.33 10.95
N TYR A 153 -20.49 -8.24 11.47
CA TYR A 153 -20.91 -9.36 12.28
C TYR A 153 -21.36 -8.87 13.67
N ALA A 154 -22.65 -9.04 13.99
CA ALA A 154 -23.31 -8.39 15.13
C ALA A 154 -22.62 -8.52 16.52
N PRO A 155 -21.91 -9.62 16.85
CA PRO A 155 -21.10 -9.71 18.07
C PRO A 155 -19.94 -8.70 18.16
N ALA A 156 -19.47 -8.15 17.03
CA ALA A 156 -18.34 -7.23 17.00
C ALA A 156 -18.65 -5.84 17.59
N HIS A 157 -19.90 -5.41 17.59
CA HIS A 157 -20.29 -3.98 17.82
C HIS A 157 -21.04 -3.70 19.12
N LYS A 158 -21.16 -4.68 20.02
CA LYS A 158 -22.03 -4.54 21.20
C LYS A 158 -21.20 -4.28 22.45
N GLY A 159 -21.34 -3.08 23.03
CA GLY A 159 -20.74 -2.67 24.32
C GLY A 159 -21.33 -3.37 25.55
N THR A 160 -21.42 -4.70 25.51
CA THR A 160 -21.82 -5.57 26.62
C THR A 160 -20.67 -6.55 26.93
N SER A 161 -20.82 -7.46 27.91
CA SER A 161 -19.83 -8.51 28.24
C SER A 161 -19.44 -9.44 27.07
N ASN A 162 -20.10 -9.31 25.92
CA ASN A 162 -19.86 -10.06 24.68
C ASN A 162 -19.14 -9.22 23.60
N GLU A 163 -18.62 -8.04 23.94
CA GLU A 163 -17.87 -7.18 23.03
C GLU A 163 -16.58 -7.88 22.56
N TRP A 164 -16.33 -7.82 21.24
CA TRP A 164 -15.10 -8.33 20.69
C TRP A 164 -13.90 -7.47 21.09
N ASN A 165 -12.90 -8.11 21.66
CA ASN A 165 -11.64 -7.48 22.08
C ASN A 165 -10.45 -8.30 21.55
N HIS A 166 -9.24 -8.05 22.04
CA HIS A 166 -8.04 -8.80 21.64
C HIS A 166 -8.15 -10.33 21.83
N ALA A 167 -8.97 -10.78 22.78
CA ALA A 167 -9.13 -12.19 23.11
C ALA A 167 -10.13 -12.89 22.18
N THR A 168 -10.80 -12.13 21.31
CA THR A 168 -11.64 -12.67 20.23
C THR A 168 -10.82 -12.80 18.96
N ALA A 169 -10.93 -13.93 18.26
CA ALA A 169 -10.23 -14.18 17.00
C ALA A 169 -10.45 -13.02 16.02
N TRP A 170 -9.35 -12.48 15.48
CA TRP A 170 -9.36 -11.21 14.74
C TRP A 170 -8.59 -11.26 13.41
N CYS A 171 -8.19 -12.46 12.95
CA CYS A 171 -7.53 -12.64 11.65
C CYS A 171 -8.38 -12.04 10.52
N VAL A 172 -9.67 -12.36 10.51
CA VAL A 172 -10.63 -11.89 9.51
C VAL A 172 -10.95 -10.41 9.68
N SER A 173 -11.13 -9.95 10.93
CA SER A 173 -11.33 -8.54 11.25
C SER A 173 -10.19 -7.67 10.69
N PHE A 174 -8.96 -8.18 10.73
CA PHE A 174 -7.79 -7.51 10.16
C PHE A 174 -7.82 -7.48 8.62
N VAL A 175 -8.09 -8.63 7.97
CA VAL A 175 -8.23 -8.72 6.50
C VAL A 175 -9.32 -7.77 5.99
N ASN A 176 -10.49 -7.80 6.62
CA ASN A 176 -11.61 -6.93 6.29
C ASN A 176 -11.27 -5.45 6.49
N TRP A 177 -10.55 -5.12 7.58
CA TRP A 177 -10.10 -3.76 7.84
C TRP A 177 -9.17 -3.23 6.74
N CYS A 178 -8.22 -4.03 6.25
CA CYS A 178 -7.33 -3.67 5.14
C CYS A 178 -8.11 -3.32 3.87
N PHE A 179 -9.11 -4.13 3.50
CA PHE A 179 -10.00 -3.82 2.36
C PHE A 179 -10.77 -2.52 2.58
N ASN A 180 -11.29 -2.30 3.79
CA ASN A 180 -12.07 -1.10 4.12
C ASN A 180 -11.26 0.20 4.11
N GLN A 181 -9.93 0.15 4.04
CA GLN A 181 -9.11 1.34 3.86
C GLN A 181 -9.09 1.83 2.40
N VAL A 182 -9.42 0.96 1.44
CA VAL A 182 -9.47 1.31 0.03
C VAL A 182 -10.91 1.57 -0.37
N ASP A 183 -11.24 2.81 -0.78
CA ASP A 183 -12.61 3.22 -1.10
C ASP A 183 -13.32 2.27 -2.07
N GLU A 184 -12.61 1.82 -3.11
CA GLU A 184 -13.15 0.87 -4.09
C GLU A 184 -13.50 -0.48 -3.46
N TYR A 185 -12.79 -0.95 -2.43
CA TYR A 185 -12.98 -2.28 -1.81
C TYR A 185 -13.64 -2.22 -0.42
N LYS A 186 -14.22 -1.08 -0.04
CA LYS A 186 -15.04 -0.98 1.16
C LYS A 186 -16.22 -1.95 1.11
N ASN A 187 -16.46 -2.62 2.23
CA ASN A 187 -17.54 -3.59 2.42
C ASN A 187 -17.56 -4.71 1.38
N ILE A 188 -16.38 -5.11 0.88
CA ILE A 188 -16.27 -6.09 -0.21
C ILE A 188 -16.83 -7.48 0.17
N ASN A 189 -16.85 -7.78 1.46
CA ASN A 189 -17.63 -8.87 2.02
C ASN A 189 -18.57 -8.28 3.08
N SER A 190 -19.88 -8.22 2.80
CA SER A 190 -20.84 -7.48 3.63
C SER A 190 -21.59 -8.35 4.65
N LYS A 191 -21.55 -9.68 4.52
CA LYS A 191 -22.37 -10.61 5.29
C LYS A 191 -21.52 -11.74 5.82
N GLY A 192 -21.33 -11.84 7.13
CA GLY A 192 -20.54 -12.93 7.72
C GLY A 192 -19.04 -12.65 7.78
N ASN A 193 -18.61 -11.46 7.34
CA ASN A 193 -17.22 -11.01 7.21
C ASN A 193 -16.37 -10.99 8.51
N GLY A 194 -16.93 -11.40 9.65
CA GLY A 194 -16.19 -11.69 10.88
C GLY A 194 -15.81 -13.16 11.04
N ALA A 195 -16.17 -14.04 10.11
CA ALA A 195 -15.87 -15.48 10.13
C ALA A 195 -14.96 -15.88 8.97
N ALA A 196 -13.95 -16.73 9.24
CA ALA A 196 -12.91 -17.04 8.25
C ALA A 196 -13.47 -17.78 7.03
N PHE A 197 -14.39 -18.72 7.26
CA PHE A 197 -15.02 -19.47 6.16
C PHE A 197 -15.96 -18.62 5.31
N ASP A 198 -16.34 -17.43 5.78
CA ASP A 198 -17.11 -16.52 4.97
C ASP A 198 -16.29 -15.86 3.85
N TRP A 199 -14.95 -15.92 3.95
CA TRP A 199 -14.01 -15.48 2.91
C TRP A 199 -13.64 -16.61 1.94
N THR A 200 -14.45 -17.67 1.88
CA THR A 200 -14.28 -18.82 0.98
C THR A 200 -15.36 -18.81 -0.10
N PRO A 201 -15.34 -19.72 -1.09
CA PRO A 201 -16.39 -19.77 -2.12
C PRO A 201 -17.78 -19.86 -1.52
N LEU A 202 -18.72 -19.14 -2.14
CA LEU A 202 -20.13 -19.17 -1.76
C LEU A 202 -20.66 -20.61 -1.78
N GLY A 203 -21.27 -21.05 -0.68
CA GLY A 203 -21.85 -22.39 -0.56
C GLY A 203 -20.85 -23.53 -0.38
N SER A 204 -19.61 -23.24 0.04
CA SER A 204 -18.63 -24.28 0.34
C SER A 204 -19.08 -25.21 1.49
N THR A 205 -18.46 -26.39 1.59
CA THR A 205 -18.80 -27.38 2.64
C THR A 205 -18.63 -26.86 4.06
N LYS A 206 -17.90 -25.75 4.26
CA LYS A 206 -17.69 -25.09 5.55
C LYS A 206 -18.51 -23.81 5.75
N THR A 207 -19.32 -23.39 4.78
CA THR A 207 -20.18 -22.20 4.87
C THR A 207 -21.62 -22.53 5.29
N ASN A 208 -21.81 -23.59 6.09
CA ASN A 208 -23.12 -23.92 6.68
C ASN A 208 -23.04 -24.12 8.20
N ILE A 209 -21.94 -23.66 8.82
CA ILE A 209 -21.66 -23.90 10.23
C ILE A 209 -22.46 -22.94 11.13
N LYS A 210 -22.77 -21.72 10.65
CA LYS A 210 -23.52 -20.70 11.39
C LYS A 210 -24.42 -19.90 10.47
N LYS A 211 -25.60 -19.52 10.97
CA LYS A 211 -26.54 -18.64 10.27
C LYS A 211 -25.84 -17.33 9.87
N GLY A 212 -25.76 -17.05 8.57
CA GLY A 212 -25.18 -15.83 8.03
C GLY A 212 -23.69 -15.90 7.68
N VAL A 213 -23.11 -17.11 7.63
CA VAL A 213 -21.78 -17.37 7.06
C VAL A 213 -22.00 -18.24 5.85
N ASP A 214 -22.10 -17.62 4.67
CA ASP A 214 -22.52 -18.32 3.44
C ASP A 214 -21.38 -18.38 2.40
N GLY A 215 -20.27 -17.68 2.67
CA GLY A 215 -19.15 -17.52 1.74
C GLY A 215 -19.22 -16.20 0.97
N TRP A 216 -18.14 -15.89 0.27
CA TRP A 216 -17.90 -14.56 -0.29
C TRP A 216 -18.57 -14.42 -1.66
N ALA A 217 -19.80 -13.90 -1.70
CA ALA A 217 -20.58 -13.77 -2.92
C ALA A 217 -19.89 -12.90 -4.00
N ASP A 218 -19.26 -11.81 -3.59
CA ASP A 218 -18.49 -10.90 -4.47
C ASP A 218 -17.02 -11.31 -4.63
N GLY A 219 -16.65 -12.45 -4.05
CA GLY A 219 -15.36 -13.10 -4.20
C GLY A 219 -15.40 -14.15 -5.31
N GLU A 220 -14.22 -14.46 -5.84
CA GLU A 220 -14.01 -15.61 -6.71
C GLU A 220 -12.68 -16.29 -6.39
N GLU A 221 -12.63 -17.59 -6.67
CA GLU A 221 -11.40 -18.37 -6.57
C GLU A 221 -10.41 -17.90 -7.62
N CYS A 222 -9.13 -17.94 -7.27
CA CYS A 222 -8.05 -17.52 -8.16
C CYS A 222 -6.75 -18.26 -7.84
N GLU A 223 -5.82 -18.20 -8.78
CA GLU A 223 -4.42 -18.57 -8.50
C GLU A 223 -3.80 -17.58 -7.50
N ALA A 224 -2.76 -18.04 -6.81
CA ALA A 224 -2.06 -17.23 -5.82
C ALA A 224 -1.38 -16.00 -6.46
N PHE A 225 -1.59 -14.84 -5.85
CA PHE A 225 -0.88 -13.60 -6.16
C PHE A 225 -0.67 -12.78 -4.88
N VAL A 226 0.20 -11.76 -4.93
CA VAL A 226 0.43 -10.86 -3.80
C VAL A 226 -0.85 -10.05 -3.50
N GLY A 227 -1.47 -10.34 -2.36
CA GLY A 227 -2.75 -9.79 -1.95
C GLY A 227 -3.96 -10.68 -2.15
N ALA A 228 -3.79 -11.90 -2.64
CA ALA A 228 -4.84 -12.91 -2.60
C ALA A 228 -5.19 -13.24 -1.14
N VAL A 229 -6.49 -13.41 -0.85
CA VAL A 229 -6.98 -13.84 0.46
C VAL A 229 -6.82 -15.36 0.53
N ILE A 230 -5.97 -15.84 1.43
CA ILE A 230 -5.80 -17.26 1.69
C ILE A 230 -6.58 -17.63 2.95
N THR A 231 -7.48 -18.61 2.84
CA THR A 231 -8.17 -19.19 3.98
C THR A 231 -7.68 -20.62 4.20
N LEU A 232 -7.42 -20.95 5.46
CA LEU A 232 -6.89 -22.25 5.88
C LEU A 232 -7.97 -23.10 6.54
N SER A 233 -7.79 -24.41 6.47
CA SER A 233 -8.78 -25.39 6.93
C SER A 233 -9.12 -25.30 8.41
N TYR A 234 -8.27 -24.68 9.21
CA TYR A 234 -8.45 -24.46 10.64
C TYR A 234 -9.06 -23.09 10.99
N SER A 235 -9.82 -22.49 10.07
CA SER A 235 -10.55 -21.22 10.29
C SER A 235 -9.63 -20.00 10.47
N HIS A 236 -8.59 -19.90 9.65
CA HIS A 236 -7.67 -18.75 9.61
C HIS A 236 -7.63 -18.10 8.24
N THR A 237 -7.50 -16.78 8.19
CA THR A 237 -7.48 -16.01 6.94
C THR A 237 -6.38 -14.95 6.99
N ALA A 238 -5.65 -14.79 5.89
CA ALA A 238 -4.52 -13.88 5.75
C ALA A 238 -4.35 -13.43 4.28
N PHE A 239 -3.37 -12.58 4.00
CA PHE A 239 -2.99 -12.21 2.63
C PHE A 239 -1.69 -12.88 2.21
N ILE A 240 -1.66 -13.48 1.02
CA ILE A 240 -0.43 -14.00 0.42
C ILE A 240 0.51 -12.81 0.12
N THR A 241 1.77 -12.93 0.54
CA THR A 241 2.83 -11.95 0.29
C THR A 241 3.94 -12.50 -0.59
N GLY A 242 4.03 -13.82 -0.72
CA GLY A 242 5.06 -14.46 -1.53
C GLY A 242 5.05 -15.98 -1.38
N LYS A 243 6.18 -16.60 -1.70
CA LYS A 243 6.39 -18.03 -1.57
C LYS A 243 7.79 -18.33 -1.05
N ASN A 244 7.93 -19.51 -0.48
CA ASN A 244 9.20 -20.15 -0.20
C ASN A 244 9.27 -21.39 -1.09
N SER A 245 9.96 -21.27 -2.23
CA SER A 245 10.09 -22.31 -3.23
C SER A 245 10.92 -23.49 -2.72
N LYS A 246 11.90 -23.25 -1.83
CA LYS A 246 12.71 -24.31 -1.22
C LYS A 246 11.86 -25.26 -0.38
N LEU A 247 10.86 -24.74 0.32
CA LEU A 247 9.98 -25.50 1.21
C LEU A 247 8.61 -25.84 0.58
N ASN A 248 8.38 -25.39 -0.67
CA ASN A 248 7.08 -25.47 -1.35
C ASN A 248 5.92 -24.91 -0.50
N LYS A 249 6.10 -23.69 0.02
CA LYS A 249 5.11 -23.02 0.88
C LYS A 249 4.68 -21.67 0.32
N TYR A 250 3.41 -21.32 0.51
CA TYR A 250 2.98 -19.93 0.47
C TYR A 250 3.44 -19.21 1.73
N VAL A 251 3.84 -17.96 1.57
CA VAL A 251 4.16 -17.04 2.66
C VAL A 251 3.08 -15.98 2.69
N TYR A 252 2.51 -15.74 3.86
CA TYR A 252 1.41 -14.80 4.07
C TYR A 252 1.62 -13.94 5.31
N ILE A 253 0.96 -12.79 5.37
CA ILE A 253 0.86 -11.96 6.58
C ILE A 253 -0.60 -11.88 7.00
N GLY A 254 -0.84 -12.04 8.29
CA GLY A 254 -2.17 -11.90 8.90
C GLY A 254 -2.08 -11.58 10.39
N GLY A 255 -3.22 -11.24 10.95
CA GLY A 255 -3.41 -11.04 12.39
C GLY A 255 -3.75 -12.34 13.10
N ASN A 256 -3.76 -12.35 14.44
CA ASN A 256 -4.15 -13.53 15.24
C ASN A 256 -3.25 -14.75 14.91
N GLN A 257 -1.93 -14.53 14.83
CA GLN A 257 -0.92 -15.55 14.50
C GLN A 257 0.22 -15.65 15.51
N GLY A 258 0.84 -16.81 15.59
CA GLY A 258 2.08 -17.05 16.35
C GLY A 258 1.93 -17.88 17.61
N SER A 259 0.69 -18.13 18.04
CA SER A 259 0.38 -18.96 19.21
C SER A 259 -1.11 -19.31 19.22
N GLY A 260 -1.47 -20.52 19.62
CA GLY A 260 -2.86 -20.92 19.87
C GLY A 260 -3.40 -20.39 21.21
N LYS A 261 -2.59 -19.66 21.99
CA LYS A 261 -2.99 -19.06 23.26
C LYS A 261 -3.35 -17.59 23.08
N SER A 262 -4.55 -17.23 23.54
CA SER A 262 -4.97 -15.83 23.66
C SER A 262 -3.95 -15.00 24.44
N GLY A 263 -3.72 -13.77 24.00
CA GLY A 263 -2.75 -12.82 24.58
C GLY A 263 -1.34 -12.96 24.05
N THR A 264 -1.04 -13.92 23.16
CA THR A 264 0.32 -14.11 22.61
C THR A 264 0.39 -14.08 21.09
N GLN A 265 -0.72 -13.74 20.45
CA GLN A 265 -0.82 -13.64 19.00
C GLN A 265 -0.44 -12.25 18.51
N GLN A 266 -0.01 -12.15 17.26
CA GLN A 266 0.59 -10.94 16.67
C GLN A 266 0.12 -10.76 15.22
N ILE A 267 0.48 -9.61 14.62
CA ILE A 267 0.56 -9.46 13.17
C ILE A 267 1.95 -9.95 12.74
N LYS A 268 2.02 -11.03 11.97
CA LYS A 268 3.30 -11.60 11.55
C LYS A 268 3.18 -12.42 10.27
N TYR A 269 4.33 -12.86 9.77
CA TYR A 269 4.36 -13.88 8.75
C TYR A 269 3.86 -15.23 9.28
N GLY A 270 3.20 -15.97 8.40
CA GLY A 270 2.96 -17.40 8.51
C GLY A 270 3.25 -18.09 7.18
N THR A 271 3.38 -19.40 7.23
CA THR A 271 3.58 -20.23 6.04
C THR A 271 2.61 -21.39 5.99
N VAL A 272 2.26 -21.83 4.79
CA VAL A 272 1.48 -23.04 4.57
C VAL A 272 2.02 -23.77 3.36
N SER A 273 2.14 -25.10 3.42
CA SER A 273 2.49 -25.90 2.25
C SER A 273 1.48 -25.69 1.13
N ILE A 274 1.96 -25.47 -0.09
CA ILE A 274 1.12 -25.28 -1.26
C ILE A 274 0.25 -26.53 -1.47
N GLY A 275 -1.05 -26.34 -1.67
CA GLY A 275 -2.07 -27.40 -1.74
C GLY A 275 -2.68 -27.79 -0.38
N LYS A 276 -2.33 -27.10 0.72
CA LYS A 276 -2.94 -27.29 2.05
C LYS A 276 -3.87 -26.15 2.46
N GLU A 277 -3.90 -25.08 1.70
CA GLU A 277 -4.94 -24.06 1.76
C GLU A 277 -6.34 -24.66 1.59
N PHE A 278 -7.34 -24.02 2.18
CA PHE A 278 -8.74 -24.35 1.92
C PHE A 278 -9.25 -23.65 0.67
N SER A 279 -8.90 -22.37 0.52
CA SER A 279 -9.24 -21.57 -0.67
C SER A 279 -8.30 -20.40 -0.81
N ILE A 280 -8.12 -19.94 -2.05
CA ILE A 280 -7.44 -18.69 -2.40
C ILE A 280 -8.44 -17.85 -3.19
N MET A 281 -8.78 -16.69 -2.65
CA MET A 281 -9.89 -15.87 -3.10
C MET A 281 -9.44 -14.44 -3.39
N LYS A 282 -10.17 -13.76 -4.27
CA LYS A 282 -10.02 -12.32 -4.52
C LYS A 282 -11.39 -11.67 -4.74
N PRO A 283 -11.49 -10.33 -4.67
CA PRO A 283 -12.65 -9.63 -5.18
C PRO A 283 -12.83 -9.89 -6.67
N LYS A 284 -14.05 -10.22 -7.12
CA LYS A 284 -14.38 -10.40 -8.55
C LYS A 284 -13.96 -9.21 -9.41
N LYS A 285 -14.19 -8.00 -8.89
CA LYS A 285 -13.86 -6.75 -9.59
C LYS A 285 -12.37 -6.43 -9.67
N TYR A 286 -11.53 -7.09 -8.85
CA TYR A 286 -10.09 -6.86 -8.90
C TYR A 286 -9.47 -7.58 -10.10
N LYS A 287 -8.75 -6.82 -10.93
CA LYS A 287 -7.95 -7.36 -12.03
C LYS A 287 -6.53 -7.60 -11.56
N ILE A 288 -6.11 -8.87 -11.54
CA ILE A 288 -4.76 -9.27 -11.17
C ILE A 288 -3.77 -8.76 -12.21
N GLN A 289 -2.67 -8.17 -11.76
CA GLN A 289 -1.61 -7.68 -12.63
C GLN A 289 -0.49 -8.70 -12.85
N SER A 290 -0.18 -9.50 -11.84
CA SER A 290 0.82 -10.58 -11.92
C SER A 290 0.49 -11.71 -10.94
N PHE A 291 0.83 -12.93 -11.33
CA PHE A 291 0.81 -14.13 -10.48
C PHE A 291 2.20 -14.49 -9.95
N ASP A 292 3.23 -13.70 -10.31
CA ASP A 292 4.58 -13.90 -9.82
C ASP A 292 4.64 -13.59 -8.33
N LEU A 293 4.91 -14.62 -7.53
CA LEU A 293 5.11 -14.50 -6.10
C LEU A 293 6.58 -14.24 -5.78
N PRO A 294 6.91 -13.17 -5.03
CA PRO A 294 8.25 -12.94 -4.51
C PRO A 294 8.75 -14.12 -3.69
N GLU A 295 10.04 -14.42 -3.81
CA GLU A 295 10.71 -15.41 -2.97
C GLU A 295 10.99 -14.81 -1.59
N ILE A 296 10.51 -15.46 -0.52
CA ILE A 296 10.68 -15.01 0.85
C ILE A 296 11.20 -16.19 1.68
N GLU A 297 12.38 -16.04 2.27
CA GLU A 297 13.01 -17.05 3.14
C GLU A 297 12.41 -17.07 4.54
N GLN A 298 11.09 -17.25 4.61
CA GLN A 298 10.35 -17.43 5.85
C GLN A 298 9.90 -18.88 5.99
N ASP A 299 10.02 -19.41 7.21
CA ASP A 299 9.43 -20.67 7.61
C ASP A 299 8.79 -20.48 8.98
N ALA A 300 7.48 -20.31 9.01
CA ALA A 300 6.72 -20.02 10.21
C ALA A 300 5.35 -20.70 10.10
N ASP A 301 5.37 -22.03 10.19
CA ASP A 301 4.20 -22.85 9.89
C ASP A 301 2.94 -22.39 10.62
N GLY A 302 2.00 -21.93 9.81
CA GLY A 302 0.62 -21.73 10.19
C GLY A 302 -0.03 -23.07 10.42
N ASN A 303 -0.37 -23.32 11.67
CA ASN A 303 -1.19 -24.45 12.06
C ASN A 303 -2.14 -24.06 13.19
N TYR A 304 -3.06 -24.96 13.54
CA TYR A 304 -4.00 -24.75 14.65
C TYR A 304 -3.32 -24.45 16.00
N LYS A 305 -2.08 -24.91 16.24
CA LYS A 305 -1.35 -24.58 17.48
C LYS A 305 -0.76 -23.16 17.45
N SER A 306 -0.77 -22.50 16.30
CA SER A 306 -0.25 -21.15 16.08
C SER A 306 -1.35 -20.12 15.83
N THR A 307 -2.62 -20.54 15.85
CA THR A 307 -3.80 -19.70 15.58
C THR A 307 -4.97 -20.13 16.45
N ARG A 308 -5.71 -19.17 17.00
CA ARG A 308 -6.94 -19.41 17.76
C ARG A 308 -8.17 -19.62 16.88
#